data_AF-A0A8J9X0P7-F1
#
_entry.id   AF-A0A8J9X0P7-F1
#
_cell.length_a   1.000
_cell.length_b   1.000
_cell.length_c   1.000
_cell.angle_alpha   90.00
_cell.angle_beta   90.00
_cell.angle_gamma   90.00
#
_symmetry.space_group_name_H-M   'P 1'
#
loop_
_entity.id
_entity.type
_entity.pdbx_description
1 polymer ?
#
loop_
_entity_poly.entity_id
_entity_poly.type
_entity_poly.pdbx_seq_one_letter_code
_entity_poly.pdbx_strand_id
1 'polypeptide(L)'
;MCLYCFDVLLQELKACKLRGWNSPPTSTPAFVGALSDDRVECPIFVTWQKRRARRNRYAGGDETDTYELRGCIGSLTPKPLVQSVAEYALFSALRDRRFNAVTMDEIPDLCVSVSLLVCYEECETCLDWTVGVHGIIISWTDELRNREYSAT
;
A
#
# COMPACT_ATOMS: atom_id res chain seq x y z
N MET A 1 6.52 8.86 5.37
CA MET A 1 6.55 7.51 4.76
C MET A 1 6.28 7.56 3.26
N CYS A 2 5.23 8.24 2.77
CA CYS A 2 4.92 8.31 1.34
C CYS A 2 6.08 8.76 0.43
N LEU A 3 6.81 9.82 0.81
CA LEU A 3 7.99 10.27 0.05
C LEU A 3 9.04 9.16 -0.07
N TYR A 4 9.30 8.43 1.02
CA TYR A 4 10.23 7.31 1.02
C TYR A 4 9.77 6.17 0.10
N CYS A 5 8.46 5.89 0.01
CA CYS A 5 7.93 4.93 -0.97
C CYS A 5 8.28 5.34 -2.41
N PHE A 6 8.18 6.63 -2.75
CA PHE A 6 8.58 7.15 -4.05
C PHE A 6 10.09 7.05 -4.28
N ASP A 7 10.92 7.37 -3.29
CA ASP A 7 12.37 7.28 -3.39
C ASP A 7 12.80 5.84 -3.71
N VAL A 8 12.26 4.88 -2.96
CA VAL A 8 12.52 3.44 -3.14
C VAL A 8 12.08 2.98 -4.52
N LEU A 9 10.86 3.33 -4.96
CA LEU A 9 10.37 2.94 -6.28
C LEU A 9 11.18 3.56 -7.42
N LEU A 10 11.50 4.86 -7.33
CA LEU A 10 12.32 5.57 -8.32
C LEU A 10 13.70 4.96 -8.45
N GLN A 11 14.32 4.58 -7.34
CA GLN A 11 15.61 3.92 -7.33
C GLN A 11 15.55 2.55 -7.99
N GLU A 12 14.55 1.74 -7.68
CA GLU A 12 14.36 0.42 -8.27
C GLU A 12 14.16 0.51 -9.79
N LEU A 13 13.34 1.45 -10.26
CA LEU A 13 13.10 1.67 -11.68
C LEU A 13 14.35 2.19 -12.42
N LYS A 14 15.18 3.00 -11.78
CA LYS A 14 16.46 3.47 -12.33
C LYS A 14 17.50 2.35 -12.37
N ALA A 15 17.58 1.53 -11.32
CA ALA A 15 18.48 0.37 -11.25
C ALA A 15 18.13 -0.68 -12.30
N CYS A 16 16.83 -0.94 -12.54
CA CYS A 16 16.39 -1.81 -13.62
C CYS A 16 16.79 -1.30 -15.02
N LYS A 17 16.85 0.03 -15.23
CA LYS A 17 17.33 0.61 -16.50
C LYS A 17 18.85 0.58 -16.65
N LEU A 18 19.59 0.68 -15.53
CA LEU A 18 21.04 0.70 -15.49
C LEU A 18 21.54 -0.64 -14.96
N ARG A 19 21.72 -1.65 -15.85
CA ARG A 19 22.26 -2.98 -15.49
C ARG A 19 23.47 -2.82 -14.55
N GLY A 20 23.29 -3.09 -13.26
CA GLY A 20 24.37 -3.11 -12.26
C GLY A 20 24.31 -2.09 -11.11
N TRP A 21 23.24 -1.30 -10.94
CA TRP A 21 23.14 -0.41 -9.77
C TRP A 21 22.56 -1.14 -8.54
N ASN A 22 23.43 -1.87 -7.82
CA ASN A 22 23.11 -2.40 -6.49
C ASN A 22 23.54 -1.38 -5.44
N SER A 23 22.68 -0.41 -5.14
CA SER A 23 22.81 0.32 -3.88
C SER A 23 21.46 0.28 -3.18
N PRO A 24 21.40 -0.01 -1.88
CA PRO A 24 20.19 0.20 -1.09
C PRO A 24 19.80 1.69 -1.11
N PRO A 25 18.55 2.06 -0.77
CA PRO A 25 18.18 3.45 -0.55
C PRO A 25 19.18 4.11 0.39
N THR A 26 19.95 5.06 -0.16
CA THR A 26 21.16 5.62 0.47
C THR A 26 20.82 6.60 1.59
N SER A 27 19.55 6.95 1.77
CA SER A 27 19.09 7.82 2.84
C SER A 27 18.24 7.04 3.84
N THR A 28 18.63 7.13 5.11
CA THR A 28 17.74 6.77 6.22
C THR A 28 16.46 7.62 6.10
N PRO A 29 15.28 7.01 6.05
CA PRO A 29 14.03 7.78 5.91
C PRO A 29 13.86 8.74 7.09
N ALA A 30 13.40 9.96 6.82
CA ALA A 30 13.17 10.97 7.86
C ALA A 30 12.23 10.49 8.99
N PHE A 31 11.29 9.58 8.67
CA PHE A 31 10.38 9.03 9.68
C PHE A 31 11.07 8.10 10.68
N VAL A 32 12.21 7.51 10.34
CA VAL A 32 12.97 6.62 11.25
C VAL A 32 13.48 7.40 12.45
N GLY A 33 13.98 8.62 12.26
CA GLY A 33 14.41 9.47 13.37
C GLY A 33 13.27 9.96 14.27
N ALA A 34 12.02 9.84 13.82
CA ALA A 34 10.83 10.13 14.61
C ALA A 34 10.28 8.89 15.35
N LEU A 35 10.79 7.69 15.05
CA LEU A 35 10.46 6.50 15.82
C LEU A 35 11.25 6.51 17.11
N SER A 36 10.56 6.24 18.22
CA SER A 36 11.21 6.09 19.54
C SER A 36 12.04 4.82 19.65
N ASP A 37 11.80 3.83 18.78
CA ASP A 37 12.45 2.53 18.75
C ASP A 37 12.41 1.96 17.31
N ASP A 38 13.50 1.34 16.86
CA ASP A 38 13.59 0.66 15.57
C ASP A 38 12.77 -0.65 15.53
N ARG A 39 12.26 -1.11 16.69
CA ARG A 39 11.43 -2.30 16.87
C ARG A 39 9.92 -2.03 16.76
N VAL A 40 9.52 -0.85 16.30
CA VAL A 40 8.09 -0.57 16.07
C VAL A 40 7.57 -1.50 14.98
N GLU A 41 6.61 -2.33 15.35
CA GLU A 41 5.93 -3.24 14.44
C GLU A 41 4.46 -2.85 14.29
N CYS A 42 3.97 -2.91 13.06
CA CYS A 42 2.57 -2.60 12.76
C CYS A 42 2.13 -3.34 11.48
N PRO A 43 0.91 -3.87 11.42
CA PRO A 43 0.31 -4.28 10.16
C PRO A 43 0.20 -3.06 9.23
N ILE A 44 0.58 -3.24 7.97
CA ILE A 44 0.78 -2.14 7.04
C ILE A 44 0.31 -2.52 5.65
N PHE A 45 -0.33 -1.57 4.96
CA PHE A 45 -0.63 -1.64 3.54
C PHE A 45 -0.03 -0.43 2.84
N VAL A 46 0.57 -0.68 1.67
CA VAL A 46 0.97 0.39 0.75
C VAL A 46 0.11 0.30 -0.49
N THR A 47 -0.53 1.42 -0.82
CA THR A 47 -1.46 1.53 -1.94
C THR A 47 -0.96 2.58 -2.91
N TRP A 48 -0.77 2.18 -4.16
CA TRP A 48 -0.53 3.08 -5.28
C TRP A 48 -1.83 3.34 -6.00
N GLN A 49 -2.04 4.60 -6.36
CA GLN A 49 -3.12 5.03 -7.24
C GLN A 49 -2.54 5.81 -8.40
N LYS A 50 -3.20 5.80 -9.56
CA LYS A 50 -2.78 6.53 -10.75
C LYS A 50 -3.87 7.47 -11.19
N ARG A 51 -3.50 8.70 -11.51
CA ARG A 51 -4.42 9.69 -12.04
C ARG A 51 -4.99 9.23 -13.38
N ARG A 52 -6.32 9.27 -13.52
CA ARG A 52 -6.99 9.06 -14.81
C ARG A 52 -6.52 10.10 -15.81
N ALA A 53 -6.28 9.67 -17.05
CA ALA A 53 -6.19 10.62 -18.16
C ALA A 53 -7.51 11.40 -18.23
N ARG A 54 -7.45 12.74 -18.35
CA ARG A 54 -8.62 13.62 -18.44
C ARG A 54 -9.50 13.21 -19.62
N ARG A 55 -10.45 12.28 -19.42
CA ARG A 55 -11.51 11.99 -20.38
C ARG A 55 -12.61 13.02 -20.17
N ASN A 56 -12.86 13.78 -21.23
CA ASN A 56 -14.03 14.63 -21.51
C ASN A 56 -14.75 15.24 -20.29
N ARG A 57 -14.52 16.54 -20.03
CA ARG A 57 -15.06 17.37 -18.93
C ARG A 57 -16.61 17.53 -18.89
N TYR A 58 -17.36 16.73 -19.64
CA TYR A 58 -18.82 16.79 -19.73
C TYR A 58 -19.54 15.73 -18.89
N ALA A 59 -18.83 14.78 -18.27
CA ALA A 59 -19.39 13.94 -17.23
C ALA A 59 -19.19 14.65 -15.88
N GLY A 60 -20.28 15.10 -15.25
CA GLY A 60 -20.27 15.77 -13.95
C GLY A 60 -19.88 14.85 -12.80
N GLY A 61 -18.63 14.35 -12.83
CA GLY A 61 -18.03 13.53 -11.79
C GLY A 61 -17.39 14.38 -10.70
N ASP A 62 -17.53 13.88 -9.47
CA ASP A 62 -16.91 14.40 -8.25
C ASP A 62 -15.38 14.46 -8.35
N GLU A 63 -14.75 15.43 -7.69
CA GLU A 63 -13.31 15.73 -7.77
C GLU A 63 -12.44 14.54 -7.28
N THR A 64 -13.06 13.66 -6.49
CA THR A 64 -12.55 12.40 -5.94
C THR A 64 -12.36 11.28 -6.98
N ASP A 65 -12.97 11.40 -8.17
CA ASP A 65 -12.95 10.37 -9.24
C ASP A 65 -11.70 10.46 -10.17
N THR A 66 -10.65 11.14 -9.70
CA THR A 66 -9.46 11.42 -10.49
C THR A 66 -8.37 10.37 -10.40
N TYR A 67 -8.40 9.44 -9.45
CA TYR A 67 -7.36 8.43 -9.21
C TYR A 67 -7.93 7.00 -9.18
N GLU A 68 -7.25 6.07 -9.86
CA GLU A 68 -7.59 4.65 -9.89
C GLU A 68 -6.56 3.82 -9.16
N LEU A 69 -6.97 2.71 -8.54
CA LEU A 69 -6.06 1.76 -7.91
C LEU A 69 -5.03 1.24 -8.93
N ARG A 70 -3.75 1.33 -8.58
CA ARG A 70 -2.61 0.90 -9.41
C ARG A 70 -1.77 -0.20 -8.77
N GLY A 71 -2.04 -0.52 -7.51
CA GLY A 71 -1.47 -1.64 -6.77
C GLY A 71 -1.72 -1.49 -5.27
N CYS A 72 -1.96 -2.58 -4.55
CA CYS A 72 -2.11 -2.57 -3.10
C CYS A 72 -1.68 -3.92 -2.52
N ILE A 73 -0.66 -3.90 -1.67
CA ILE A 73 -0.13 -5.07 -0.97
C ILE A 73 0.26 -4.65 0.45
N GLY A 74 0.05 -5.54 1.40
CA GLY A 74 0.33 -5.32 2.81
C GLY A 74 0.29 -6.59 3.64
N SER A 75 0.25 -6.42 4.94
CA SER A 75 0.05 -7.48 5.92
C SER A 75 -0.93 -7.05 7.00
N LEU A 76 -1.77 -7.99 7.42
CA LEU A 76 -2.61 -7.88 8.61
C LEU A 76 -1.87 -8.31 9.89
N THR A 77 -0.68 -8.91 9.75
CA THR A 77 0.19 -9.24 10.89
C THR A 77 1.22 -8.12 11.09
N PRO A 78 1.61 -7.82 12.34
CA PRO A 78 2.64 -6.83 12.62
C PRO A 78 3.95 -7.16 11.89
N LYS A 79 4.55 -6.14 11.26
CA LYS A 79 5.86 -6.24 10.61
C LYS A 79 6.75 -5.07 11.04
N PRO A 80 8.08 -5.23 11.07
CA PRO A 80 9.02 -4.15 11.36
C PRO A 80 8.80 -2.97 10.42
N LEU A 81 8.38 -1.83 10.96
CA LEU A 81 7.81 -0.74 10.16
C LEU A 81 8.82 -0.15 9.16
N VAL A 82 10.06 0.06 9.60
CA VAL A 82 11.13 0.65 8.77
C VAL A 82 11.39 -0.17 7.51
N GLN A 83 11.55 -1.49 7.67
CA GLN A 83 11.78 -2.42 6.57
C GLN A 83 10.53 -2.58 5.70
N SER A 84 9.37 -2.70 6.34
CA SER A 84 8.11 -3.02 5.67
C SER A 84 7.63 -1.93 4.72
N VAL A 85 7.85 -0.65 5.05
CA VAL A 85 7.46 0.45 4.15
C VAL A 85 8.16 0.32 2.80
N ALA A 86 9.46 0.04 2.78
CA ALA A 86 10.22 -0.14 1.52
C ALA A 86 9.76 -1.38 0.75
N GLU A 87 9.64 -2.52 1.44
CA GLU A 87 9.23 -3.78 0.82
C GLU A 87 7.83 -3.69 0.21
N TYR A 88 6.85 -3.22 0.98
CA TYR A 88 5.48 -3.12 0.52
C TYR A 88 5.28 -2.03 -0.53
N ALA A 89 6.09 -0.96 -0.53
CA ALA A 89 6.11 0.00 -1.63
C ALA A 89 6.48 -0.67 -2.97
N LEU A 90 7.53 -1.49 -2.99
CA LEU A 90 7.94 -2.22 -4.19
C LEU A 90 6.98 -3.35 -4.56
N PHE A 91 6.50 -4.12 -3.58
CA PHE A 91 5.59 -5.23 -3.84
C PHE A 91 4.26 -4.74 -4.41
N SER A 92 3.70 -3.66 -3.84
CA SER A 92 2.46 -3.08 -4.36
C SER A 92 2.63 -2.45 -5.73
N ALA A 93 3.77 -1.82 -6.05
CA ALA A 93 4.01 -1.20 -7.36
C ALA A 93 4.38 -2.21 -8.47
N LEU A 94 5.15 -3.25 -8.14
CA LEU A 94 5.83 -4.10 -9.14
C LEU A 94 5.38 -5.56 -9.14
N ARG A 95 4.75 -6.03 -8.04
CA ARG A 95 4.44 -7.46 -7.84
C ARG A 95 2.96 -7.74 -7.53
N ASP A 96 2.10 -6.73 -7.54
CA ASP A 96 0.65 -6.92 -7.45
C ASP A 96 0.15 -7.53 -8.76
N ARG A 97 -0.16 -8.84 -8.75
CA ARG A 97 -0.54 -9.62 -9.93
C ARG A 97 -1.82 -9.14 -10.63
N ARG A 98 -2.61 -8.27 -10.01
CA ARG A 98 -3.80 -7.66 -10.62
C ARG A 98 -3.43 -6.58 -11.65
N PHE A 99 -2.20 -6.07 -11.61
CA PHE A 99 -1.72 -4.99 -12.44
C PHE A 99 -0.36 -5.31 -13.07
N ASN A 100 -0.04 -4.66 -14.18
CA ASN A 100 1.32 -4.69 -14.71
C ASN A 100 2.25 -3.91 -13.80
N ALA A 101 3.55 -4.25 -13.75
CA ALA A 101 4.52 -3.47 -12.99
C ALA A 101 4.48 -1.98 -13.39
N VAL A 102 4.55 -1.08 -12.41
CA VAL A 102 4.62 0.36 -12.64
C VAL A 102 5.83 0.73 -13.49
N THR A 103 5.66 1.63 -14.46
CA THR A 103 6.76 2.12 -15.30
C THR A 103 7.19 3.55 -14.92
N MET A 104 8.38 3.95 -15.38
CA MET A 104 8.95 5.27 -15.09
C MET A 104 8.05 6.43 -15.55
N ASP A 105 7.35 6.26 -16.68
CA ASP A 105 6.50 7.32 -17.25
C ASP A 105 5.21 7.52 -16.43
N GLU A 106 4.83 6.55 -15.59
CA GLU A 106 3.65 6.66 -14.73
C GLU A 106 3.92 7.49 -13.47
N ILE A 107 5.18 7.62 -13.04
CA ILE A 107 5.55 8.23 -11.76
C ILE A 107 4.91 9.61 -11.51
N PRO A 108 4.89 10.56 -12.47
CA PRO A 108 4.28 11.87 -12.27
C PRO A 108 2.77 11.85 -12.03
N ASP A 109 2.11 10.74 -12.38
CA ASP A 109 0.67 10.56 -12.24
C ASP A 109 0.30 9.66 -11.04
N LEU A 110 1.28 9.18 -10.27
CA LEU A 110 1.01 8.32 -9.12
C LEU A 110 0.73 9.12 -7.85
N CYS A 111 -0.11 8.53 -6.99
CA CYS A 111 -0.27 8.86 -5.59
C CYS A 111 0.02 7.60 -4.77
N VAL A 112 0.57 7.77 -3.56
CA VAL A 112 0.82 6.67 -2.63
C VAL A 112 0.20 6.97 -1.27
N SER A 113 -0.49 5.97 -0.74
CA SER A 113 -1.02 5.96 0.62
C SER A 113 -0.35 4.84 1.42
N VAL A 114 0.01 5.13 2.67
CA VAL A 114 0.55 4.16 3.61
C VAL A 114 -0.43 4.06 4.77
N SER A 115 -1.04 2.89 4.93
CA SER A 115 -2.06 2.61 5.93
C SER A 115 -1.46 1.73 7.01
N LEU A 116 -1.40 2.25 8.24
CA LEU A 116 -0.98 1.52 9.42
C LEU A 116 -2.23 1.08 10.18
N LEU A 117 -2.38 -0.22 10.42
CA LEU A 117 -3.55 -0.76 11.11
C LEU A 117 -3.21 -0.93 12.59
N VAL A 118 -4.03 -0.31 13.43
CA VAL A 118 -3.87 -0.30 14.88
C VAL A 118 -5.21 -0.63 15.53
N CYS A 119 -5.18 -1.01 16.81
CA CYS A 119 -6.39 -1.18 17.61
C CYS A 119 -7.39 -2.19 17.01
N TYR A 120 -6.94 -3.42 16.75
CA TYR A 120 -7.82 -4.50 16.32
C TYR A 120 -8.80 -4.83 17.46
N GLU A 121 -10.09 -4.92 17.13
CA GLU A 121 -11.16 -5.28 18.05
C GLU A 121 -12.15 -6.24 17.37
N GLU A 122 -12.79 -7.10 18.17
CA GLU A 122 -13.88 -7.94 17.69
C GLU A 122 -15.18 -7.13 17.71
N CYS A 123 -15.95 -7.20 16.63
CA CYS A 123 -17.26 -6.57 16.54
C CYS A 123 -18.28 -7.32 17.42
N GLU A 124 -19.12 -6.60 18.17
CA GLU A 124 -20.23 -7.20 18.94
C GLU A 124 -21.31 -7.79 18.01
N THR A 125 -21.54 -7.13 16.86
CA THR A 125 -22.48 -7.57 15.83
C THR A 125 -21.93 -7.29 14.42
N CYS A 126 -22.54 -7.86 13.38
CA CYS A 126 -22.09 -7.61 12.00
C CYS A 126 -22.27 -6.16 11.51
N LEU A 127 -22.95 -5.31 12.28
CA LEU A 127 -23.16 -3.89 12.01
C LEU A 127 -22.41 -2.98 12.99
N ASP A 128 -21.57 -3.55 13.85
CA ASP A 128 -20.79 -2.82 14.84
C ASP A 128 -19.53 -2.21 14.20
N TRP A 129 -19.75 -1.20 13.36
CA TRP A 129 -18.69 -0.43 12.71
C TRP A 129 -19.21 0.92 12.22
N THR A 130 -18.32 1.91 12.16
CA THR A 130 -18.66 3.25 11.68
C THR A 130 -18.01 3.51 10.32
N VAL A 131 -18.83 3.79 9.30
CA VAL A 131 -18.38 4.13 7.94
C VAL A 131 -17.40 5.31 7.97
N GLY A 132 -16.28 5.17 7.28
CA GLY A 132 -15.23 6.20 7.21
C GLY A 132 -14.31 6.22 8.42
N VAL A 133 -14.53 5.36 9.42
CA VAL A 133 -13.69 5.25 10.62
C VAL A 133 -13.07 3.86 10.71
N HIS A 134 -13.87 2.79 10.63
CA HIS A 134 -13.39 1.42 10.83
C HIS A 134 -13.12 0.68 9.52
N GLY A 135 -12.04 -0.10 9.50
CA GLY A 135 -11.82 -1.16 8.50
C GLY A 135 -12.38 -2.50 9.01
N ILE A 136 -12.72 -3.41 8.10
CA ILE A 136 -13.35 -4.69 8.46
C ILE A 136 -12.45 -5.84 8.02
N ILE A 137 -12.31 -6.85 8.88
CA ILE A 137 -11.69 -8.12 8.56
C ILE A 137 -12.72 -9.20 8.83
N ILE A 138 -13.03 -10.00 7.82
CA ILE A 138 -14.00 -11.09 7.92
C ILE A 138 -13.22 -12.40 7.80
N SER A 139 -13.43 -13.33 8.73
CA SER A 139 -12.94 -14.71 8.65
C SER A 139 -14.10 -15.68 8.84
N TRP A 140 -14.11 -16.78 8.07
CA TRP A 140 -15.08 -17.85 8.25
C TRP A 140 -14.53 -19.19 7.77
N THR A 141 -15.13 -20.27 8.27
CA THR A 141 -14.75 -21.64 7.92
C THR A 141 -15.89 -22.30 7.14
N ASP A 142 -15.60 -22.84 5.96
CA ASP A 142 -16.50 -23.74 5.23
C ASP A 142 -16.32 -25.15 5.79
N GLU A 143 -17.22 -25.56 6.68
CA GLU A 143 -17.20 -26.88 7.33
C GLU A 143 -17.32 -28.03 6.33
N LEU A 144 -18.04 -27.85 5.22
CA LEU A 144 -18.23 -28.89 4.21
C LEU A 144 -16.95 -29.17 3.43
N ARG A 145 -16.09 -28.15 3.29
CA ARG A 145 -14.81 -28.25 2.56
C ARG A 145 -13.60 -28.31 3.49
N ASN A 146 -13.79 -28.10 4.79
CA ASN A 146 -12.73 -27.91 5.78
C ASN A 146 -11.70 -26.85 5.33
N ARG A 147 -12.19 -25.69 4.86
CA ARG A 147 -11.36 -24.59 4.37
C ARG A 147 -11.69 -23.30 5.11
N GLU A 148 -10.64 -22.59 5.51
CA GLU A 148 -10.74 -21.26 6.08
C GLU A 148 -10.64 -20.20 4.97
N TYR A 149 -11.46 -19.16 5.10
CA TYR A 149 -11.50 -18.02 4.20
C TYR A 149 -11.39 -16.73 4.99
N SER A 150 -10.80 -15.72 4.39
CA SER A 150 -10.77 -14.37 4.95
C SER A 150 -10.87 -13.30 3.86
N ALA A 151 -11.40 -12.14 4.23
CA ALA A 151 -11.57 -10.97 3.38
C ALA A 151 -11.33 -9.68 4.17
N THR A 152 -10.86 -8.65 3.47
CA THR A 152 -10.58 -7.29 3.97
C THR A 152 -10.95 -6.27 2.91
#